data_AF-A0A2N9FGP4-F1
#
_entry.id   AF-A0A2N9FGP4-F1
#
_cell.length_a   1.000
_cell.length_b   1.000
_cell.length_c   1.000
_cell.angle_alpha   90.00
_cell.angle_beta   90.00
_cell.angle_gamma   90.00
#
_symmetry.space_group_name_H-M   'P 1'
#
loop_
_entity.id
_entity.type
_entity.pdbx_description
1 polymer ?
#
loop_
_entity_poly.entity_id
_entity_poly.type
_entity_poly.pdbx_seq_one_letter_code
_entity_poly.pdbx_strand_id
1 'polypeptide(L)'
;MMKALFVVLQFAFIFTLSEAQSSILQPQADKSFNITYIQSLTSCSYTAVITTSCSSVEYTRDQITISFGDAYGNQIYAPSLDHPSSRAFERCSSDTFQISGPCANRICYVYLFLTGPDGWKPESVKIGYNTTAVTFYYNTFIPNDIWYGFNLCQSASSHQISSRSWFMYGILGLVLSALM
;
A
#
# COMPACT_ATOMS: atom_id res chain seq x y z
N MET A 1 -22.60 24.89 42.04
CA MET A 1 -23.27 23.83 41.26
C MET A 1 -23.07 23.99 39.74
N MET A 2 -23.18 25.20 39.16
CA MET A 2 -22.94 25.43 37.72
C MET A 2 -21.54 25.07 37.21
N LYS A 3 -20.48 25.38 37.97
CA LYS A 3 -19.09 25.10 37.56
C LYS A 3 -18.77 23.60 37.44
N ALA A 4 -19.34 22.78 38.33
CA ALA A 4 -19.17 21.32 38.28
C ALA A 4 -19.89 20.71 37.07
N LEU A 5 -21.07 21.23 36.72
CA LEU A 5 -21.82 20.81 35.53
C LEU A 5 -21.05 21.12 34.25
N PHE A 6 -20.40 22.29 34.20
CA PHE A 6 -19.59 22.72 33.05
C PHE A 6 -18.35 21.83 32.86
N VAL A 7 -17.65 21.49 33.95
CA VAL A 7 -16.49 20.58 33.91
C VAL A 7 -16.89 19.19 33.41
N VAL A 8 -18.01 18.65 33.89
CA VAL A 8 -18.52 17.34 33.44
C VAL A 8 -18.87 17.36 31.95
N LEU A 9 -19.44 18.47 31.44
CA LEU A 9 -19.76 18.63 30.02
C LEU A 9 -18.52 18.69 29.12
N GLN A 10 -17.43 19.33 29.60
CA GLN A 10 -16.16 19.39 28.88
C GLN A 10 -15.47 18.02 28.83
N PHE A 11 -15.49 17.26 29.93
CA PHE A 11 -14.97 15.89 29.92
C PHE A 11 -15.75 14.99 28.97
N ALA A 12 -17.08 15.11 28.90
CA ALA A 12 -17.90 14.35 27.95
C ALA A 12 -17.56 14.65 26.48
N PHE A 13 -17.23 15.90 26.15
CA PHE A 13 -16.85 16.32 24.79
C PHE A 13 -15.49 15.76 24.33
N ILE A 14 -14.54 15.57 25.27
CA ILE A 14 -13.23 14.97 24.97
C ILE A 14 -13.37 13.48 24.64
N PHE A 15 -14.29 12.76 25.30
CA PHE A 15 -14.52 11.33 25.04
C PHE A 15 -15.19 11.07 23.68
N THR A 16 -15.90 12.02 23.09
CA THR A 16 -16.51 11.87 21.76
C THR A 16 -15.55 12.17 20.59
N LEU A 17 -14.36 12.71 20.86
CA LEU A 17 -13.40 13.15 19.83
C LEU A 17 -12.36 12.09 19.43
N SER A 18 -12.43 10.88 20.00
CA SER A 18 -11.37 9.89 19.86
C SER A 18 -11.78 8.63 19.10
N GLU A 19 -12.43 8.79 17.95
CA GLU A 19 -12.42 7.77 16.90
C GLU A 19 -11.57 8.24 15.72
N ALA A 20 -10.24 8.18 15.91
CA ALA A 20 -9.32 8.17 14.78
C ALA A 20 -9.33 6.75 14.19
N GLN A 21 -10.29 6.45 13.30
CA GLN A 21 -10.28 5.21 12.54
C GLN A 21 -9.04 5.22 11.63
N SER A 22 -7.99 4.56 12.07
CA SER A 22 -6.82 4.30 11.23
C SER A 22 -7.26 3.29 10.17
N SER A 23 -7.63 3.77 8.98
CA SER A 23 -7.95 2.90 7.86
C SER A 23 -6.66 2.18 7.45
N ILE A 24 -6.46 0.96 7.94
CA ILE A 24 -5.43 0.06 7.41
C ILE A 24 -5.72 -0.05 5.93
N LEU A 25 -4.79 0.42 5.11
CA LEU A 25 -4.97 0.45 3.68
C LEU A 25 -4.88 -0.98 3.18
N GLN A 26 -5.98 -1.48 2.63
CA GLN A 26 -6.11 -2.86 2.16
C GLN A 26 -5.96 -2.91 0.65
N PRO A 27 -5.38 -3.99 0.09
CA PRO A 27 -5.36 -4.18 -1.35
C PRO A 27 -6.79 -4.33 -1.88
N GLN A 28 -7.04 -3.83 -3.08
CA GLN A 28 -8.34 -3.78 -3.73
C GLN A 28 -8.26 -4.41 -5.11
N ALA A 29 -9.38 -5.01 -5.53
CA ALA A 29 -9.56 -5.47 -6.89
C ALA A 29 -9.83 -4.27 -7.81
N ASP A 30 -9.15 -4.22 -8.95
CA ASP A 30 -9.29 -3.15 -9.93
C ASP A 30 -9.63 -3.73 -11.31
N LYS A 31 -10.92 -3.67 -11.66
CA LYS A 31 -11.42 -4.13 -12.97
C LYS A 31 -11.11 -3.17 -14.11
N SER A 32 -10.78 -1.93 -13.78
CA SER A 32 -10.49 -0.88 -14.75
C SER A 32 -9.00 -0.73 -15.04
N PHE A 33 -8.14 -1.38 -14.25
CA PHE A 33 -6.70 -1.37 -14.45
C PHE A 33 -6.36 -1.92 -15.83
N ASN A 34 -5.56 -1.14 -16.56
CA ASN A 34 -5.10 -1.50 -17.89
C ASN A 34 -3.58 -1.33 -17.96
N ILE A 35 -2.92 -2.17 -18.75
CA ILE A 35 -1.50 -2.07 -19.01
C ILE A 35 -1.29 -1.08 -20.15
N THR A 36 -0.72 0.09 -19.85
CA THR A 36 -0.20 1.01 -20.86
C THR A 36 1.27 0.73 -21.15
N TYR A 37 1.58 0.39 -22.40
CA TYR A 37 2.96 0.21 -22.82
C TYR A 37 3.59 1.57 -23.16
N ILE A 38 4.41 2.09 -22.24
CA ILE A 38 5.18 3.31 -22.47
C ILE A 38 6.58 2.91 -22.92
N GLN A 39 6.89 3.19 -24.19
CA GLN A 39 8.26 3.11 -24.69
C GLN A 39 9.06 4.30 -24.15
N SER A 40 9.83 4.07 -23.09
CA SER A 40 10.78 5.05 -22.59
C SER A 40 12.13 4.91 -23.31
N LEU A 41 12.75 6.03 -23.65
CA LEU A 41 14.10 6.08 -24.22
C LEU A 41 15.17 5.66 -23.19
N THR A 42 14.84 5.66 -21.90
CA THR A 42 15.70 5.23 -20.80
C THR A 42 15.03 4.15 -19.95
N SER A 43 15.75 3.08 -19.64
CA SER A 43 15.29 1.98 -18.79
C SER A 43 15.96 1.98 -17.42
N CYS A 44 15.17 1.70 -16.39
CA CYS A 44 15.61 1.51 -15.02
C CYS A 44 15.42 0.04 -14.60
N SER A 45 16.27 -0.46 -13.69
CA SER A 45 16.24 -1.86 -13.22
C SER A 45 15.81 -1.95 -11.77
N TYR A 46 14.57 -2.38 -11.55
CA TYR A 46 13.96 -2.50 -10.23
C TYR A 46 14.26 -3.84 -9.59
N THR A 47 14.53 -3.82 -8.29
CA THR A 47 14.54 -5.02 -7.46
C THR A 47 13.19 -5.16 -6.78
N ALA A 48 12.47 -6.23 -7.09
CA ALA A 48 11.23 -6.61 -6.42
C ALA A 48 11.49 -7.83 -5.54
N VAL A 49 11.30 -7.70 -4.24
CA VAL A 49 11.34 -8.81 -3.28
C VAL A 49 9.91 -9.14 -2.90
N ILE A 50 9.50 -10.37 -3.18
CA ILE A 50 8.15 -10.87 -2.90
C ILE A 50 8.28 -11.93 -1.81
N THR A 51 7.62 -11.70 -0.68
CA THR A 51 7.58 -12.66 0.44
C THR A 51 6.26 -13.40 0.40
N THR A 52 6.30 -14.72 0.32
CA THR A 52 5.13 -15.58 0.35
C THR A 52 4.77 -15.91 1.81
N SER A 53 3.49 -15.77 2.16
CA SER A 53 3.04 -16.01 3.53
C SER A 53 3.23 -17.48 3.93
N CYS A 54 3.55 -17.72 5.20
CA CYS A 54 3.51 -19.07 5.78
C CYS A 54 2.11 -19.72 5.80
N SER A 55 1.07 -18.92 5.58
CA SER A 55 -0.32 -19.39 5.42
C SER A 55 -0.76 -19.53 3.96
N SER A 56 0.18 -19.43 3.00
CA SER A 56 -0.05 -19.72 1.58
C SER A 56 -0.15 -21.23 1.31
N VAL A 57 -0.48 -21.60 0.08
CA VAL A 57 -0.26 -22.96 -0.45
C VAL A 57 1.23 -23.32 -0.40
N GLU A 58 1.56 -24.62 -0.42
CA GLU A 58 2.95 -25.10 -0.33
C GLU A 58 3.81 -24.60 -1.49
N TYR A 59 3.27 -24.68 -2.70
CA TYR A 59 3.79 -24.09 -3.92
C TYR A 59 2.61 -23.75 -4.83
N THR A 60 2.81 -22.87 -5.79
CA THR A 60 1.82 -22.51 -6.81
C THR A 60 2.43 -22.67 -8.20
N ARG A 61 1.65 -23.20 -9.15
CA ARG A 61 1.99 -23.23 -10.58
C ARG A 61 1.23 -22.16 -11.36
N ASP A 62 0.52 -21.30 -10.64
CA ASP A 62 -0.22 -20.22 -11.25
C ASP A 62 0.73 -19.18 -11.80
N GLN A 63 0.38 -18.63 -12.96
CA GLN A 63 1.12 -17.55 -13.56
C GLN A 63 0.93 -16.29 -12.72
N ILE A 64 2.02 -15.72 -12.22
CA ILE A 64 2.00 -14.50 -11.41
C ILE A 64 2.61 -13.35 -12.21
N THR A 65 1.82 -12.30 -12.41
CA THR A 65 2.21 -11.10 -13.15
C THR A 65 2.15 -9.89 -12.20
N ILE A 66 3.09 -8.96 -12.37
CA ILE A 66 3.18 -7.75 -11.55
C ILE A 66 3.15 -6.50 -12.44
N SER A 67 2.45 -5.46 -11.98
CA SER A 67 2.59 -4.10 -12.50
C SER A 67 2.70 -3.10 -11.37
N PHE A 68 3.61 -2.14 -11.49
CA PHE A 68 3.82 -1.09 -10.49
C PHE A 68 4.28 0.20 -11.16
N GLY A 69 4.20 1.31 -10.44
CA GLY A 69 4.55 2.60 -11.03
C GLY A 69 4.38 3.78 -10.08
N ASP A 70 4.43 4.97 -10.66
CA ASP A 70 4.35 6.24 -9.94
C ASP A 70 3.15 7.11 -10.36
N ALA A 71 3.02 8.26 -9.69
CA ALA A 71 1.94 9.21 -9.92
C ALA A 71 2.04 9.97 -11.25
N TYR A 72 3.15 9.80 -11.99
CA TYR A 72 3.41 10.47 -13.27
C TYR A 72 3.02 9.58 -14.46
N GLY A 73 2.45 8.41 -14.21
CA GLY A 73 2.05 7.46 -15.24
C GLY A 73 3.17 6.55 -15.72
N ASN A 74 4.33 6.54 -15.07
CA ASN A 74 5.37 5.56 -15.40
C ASN A 74 4.93 4.17 -14.93
N GLN A 75 4.53 3.32 -15.87
CA GLN A 75 4.08 1.96 -15.60
C GLN A 75 5.16 0.94 -15.97
N ILE A 76 5.56 0.13 -14.99
CA ILE A 76 6.41 -1.02 -15.15
C ILE A 76 5.52 -2.27 -15.12
N TYR A 77 5.77 -3.18 -16.05
CA TYR A 77 5.00 -4.41 -16.22
C TYR A 77 5.96 -5.58 -16.43
N ALA A 78 5.82 -6.62 -15.62
CA ALA A 78 6.56 -7.86 -15.76
C ALA A 78 5.57 -9.03 -15.80
N PRO A 79 5.36 -9.64 -16.98
CA PRO A 79 4.55 -10.84 -17.13
C PRO A 79 5.31 -12.05 -16.57
N SER A 80 4.56 -12.98 -15.96
CA SER A 80 5.04 -14.32 -15.57
C SER A 80 6.39 -14.30 -14.84
N LEU A 81 6.36 -13.82 -13.58
CA LEU A 81 7.53 -13.85 -12.70
C LEU A 81 7.98 -15.29 -12.37
N ASP A 82 7.06 -16.24 -12.49
CA ASP A 82 7.30 -17.67 -12.34
C ASP A 82 8.12 -18.21 -13.52
N HIS A 83 9.42 -18.39 -13.32
CA HIS A 83 10.22 -19.18 -14.27
C HIS A 83 9.98 -20.67 -14.00
N PRO A 84 9.81 -21.54 -15.02
CA PRO A 84 9.51 -22.97 -14.83
C PRO A 84 10.54 -23.72 -13.96
N SER A 85 11.78 -23.20 -13.88
CA SER A 85 12.89 -23.75 -13.11
C SER A 85 13.09 -23.11 -11.74
N SER A 86 12.35 -22.07 -11.37
CA SER A 86 12.74 -21.15 -10.30
C SER A 86 12.31 -21.56 -8.88
N ARG A 87 11.42 -22.56 -8.71
CA ARG A 87 10.79 -22.86 -7.41
C ARG A 87 10.34 -21.59 -6.66
N ALA A 88 9.94 -20.56 -7.41
CA ALA A 88 9.49 -19.30 -6.85
C ALA A 88 8.16 -19.51 -6.13
N PHE A 89 7.87 -18.63 -5.18
CA PHE A 89 6.59 -18.53 -4.48
C PHE A 89 6.25 -19.73 -3.58
N GLU A 90 7.27 -20.48 -3.12
CA GLU A 90 7.11 -21.49 -2.07
C GLU A 90 6.60 -20.86 -0.76
N ARG A 91 5.85 -21.64 0.03
CA ARG A 91 5.38 -21.20 1.34
C ARG A 91 6.53 -20.72 2.22
N CYS A 92 6.34 -19.62 2.93
CA CYS A 92 7.35 -19.03 3.81
C CYS A 92 8.67 -18.63 3.09
N SER A 93 8.66 -18.44 1.76
CA SER A 93 9.85 -18.03 1.01
C SER A 93 9.91 -16.51 0.77
N SER A 94 11.05 -16.03 0.31
CA SER A 94 11.18 -14.71 -0.31
C SER A 94 11.97 -14.82 -1.60
N ASP A 95 11.38 -14.36 -2.69
CA ASP A 95 11.94 -14.41 -4.03
C ASP A 95 12.31 -13.01 -4.50
N THR A 96 13.44 -12.89 -5.21
CA THR A 96 13.96 -11.60 -5.68
C THR A 96 13.99 -11.56 -7.21
N PHE A 97 13.37 -10.54 -7.79
CA PHE A 97 13.27 -10.34 -9.23
C PHE A 97 13.95 -9.03 -9.62
N GLN A 98 14.68 -9.07 -10.73
CA GLN A 98 15.15 -7.87 -11.43
C GLN A 98 14.18 -7.57 -12.57
N ILE A 99 13.54 -6.41 -12.53
CA ILE A 99 12.50 -6.01 -13.48
C ILE A 99 12.93 -4.72 -14.15
N SER A 100 13.05 -4.73 -15.48
CA SER A 100 13.37 -3.52 -16.25
C SER A 100 12.10 -2.82 -16.74
N GLY A 101 12.11 -1.49 -16.76
CA GLY A 101 10.99 -0.68 -17.24
C GLY A 101 11.32 0.81 -17.34
N PRO A 102 10.34 1.67 -17.68
CA PRO A 102 10.50 3.10 -17.60
C PRO A 102 10.90 3.53 -16.18
N CYS A 103 11.66 4.62 -16.09
CA CYS A 103 12.15 5.16 -14.83
C CYS A 103 11.05 5.91 -14.07
N ALA A 104 10.43 5.24 -13.12
CA ALA A 104 9.53 5.81 -12.12
C ALA A 104 10.31 6.46 -10.95
N ASN A 105 9.77 7.56 -10.41
CA ASN A 105 10.37 8.35 -9.34
C ASN A 105 10.06 7.76 -7.94
N ARG A 106 8.81 7.88 -7.48
CA ARG A 106 8.33 7.30 -6.21
C ARG A 106 7.23 6.30 -6.50
N ILE A 107 7.54 5.02 -6.34
CA ILE A 107 6.56 3.95 -6.50
C ILE A 107 5.41 4.18 -5.51
N CYS A 108 4.19 4.26 -6.02
CA CYS A 108 2.99 4.52 -5.22
C CYS A 108 1.84 3.58 -5.54
N TYR A 109 1.98 2.70 -6.53
CA TYR A 109 1.02 1.64 -6.75
C TYR A 109 1.74 0.34 -7.11
N VAL A 110 1.09 -0.78 -6.79
CA VAL A 110 1.47 -2.12 -7.24
C VAL A 110 0.22 -2.97 -7.33
N TYR A 111 0.09 -3.71 -8.41
CA TYR A 111 -0.93 -4.71 -8.60
C TYR A 111 -0.29 -6.05 -8.98
N LEU A 112 -0.88 -7.12 -8.47
CA LEU A 112 -0.60 -8.49 -8.82
C LEU A 112 -1.77 -9.03 -9.64
N PHE A 113 -1.47 -9.91 -10.59
CA PHE A 113 -2.44 -10.64 -11.38
C PHE A 113 -2.05 -12.11 -11.36
N LEU A 114 -3.00 -12.96 -10.98
CA LEU A 114 -2.83 -14.40 -10.84
C LEU A 114 -3.72 -15.10 -11.85
N THR A 115 -3.18 -16.06 -12.60
CA THR A 115 -3.96 -16.96 -13.45
C THR A 115 -3.56 -18.41 -13.19
N GLY A 116 -4.50 -19.20 -12.69
CA GLY A 116 -4.32 -20.64 -12.49
C GLY A 116 -5.16 -21.21 -11.34
N PRO A 117 -5.12 -22.53 -11.14
CA PRO A 117 -6.01 -23.22 -10.20
C PRO A 117 -5.48 -23.31 -8.76
N ASP A 118 -4.19 -23.08 -8.51
CA ASP A 118 -3.55 -23.43 -7.24
C ASP A 118 -3.81 -22.38 -6.14
N GLY A 119 -3.93 -21.12 -6.52
CA GLY A 119 -4.01 -19.98 -5.61
C GLY A 119 -2.64 -19.58 -5.06
N TRP A 120 -2.55 -18.37 -4.50
CA TRP A 120 -1.32 -17.87 -3.88
C TRP A 120 -1.60 -16.73 -2.91
N LYS A 121 -0.87 -16.70 -1.78
CA LYS A 121 -0.98 -15.67 -0.75
C LYS A 121 0.39 -15.00 -0.50
N PRO A 122 0.65 -13.83 -1.09
CA PRO A 122 1.79 -13.01 -0.72
C PRO A 122 1.58 -12.40 0.67
N GLU A 123 2.65 -12.33 1.44
CA GLU A 123 2.72 -11.51 2.64
C GLU A 123 3.02 -10.06 2.26
N SER A 124 4.07 -9.83 1.47
CA SER A 124 4.45 -8.49 1.06
C SER A 124 5.17 -8.45 -0.30
N VAL A 125 5.13 -7.26 -0.92
CA VAL A 125 5.91 -6.92 -2.11
C VAL A 125 6.73 -5.66 -1.80
N LYS A 126 8.05 -5.77 -1.86
CA LYS A 126 8.99 -4.67 -1.65
C LYS A 126 9.68 -4.30 -2.95
N ILE A 127 9.58 -3.05 -3.38
CA ILE A 127 10.09 -2.58 -4.67
C ILE A 127 11.05 -1.42 -4.44
N GLY A 128 12.22 -1.47 -5.07
CA GLY A 128 13.18 -0.36 -5.02
C GLY A 128 14.05 -0.26 -6.27
N TYR A 129 14.47 0.96 -6.59
CA TYR A 129 15.48 1.28 -7.60
C TYR A 129 16.09 2.65 -7.32
N ASN A 130 17.36 2.72 -6.93
CA ASN A 130 18.13 3.96 -6.66
C ASN A 130 17.49 4.97 -5.67
N THR A 131 16.28 4.72 -5.20
CA THR A 131 15.46 5.49 -4.27
C THR A 131 15.06 4.60 -3.09
N THR A 132 14.37 5.17 -2.10
CA THR A 132 13.87 4.40 -0.94
C THR A 132 12.88 3.34 -1.40
N ALA A 133 13.16 2.08 -1.04
CA ALA A 133 12.25 0.97 -1.33
C ALA A 133 10.91 1.15 -0.60
N VAL A 134 9.82 0.78 -1.27
CA VAL A 134 8.45 0.82 -0.74
C VAL A 134 7.96 -0.61 -0.56
N THR A 135 7.30 -0.89 0.57
CA THR A 135 6.73 -2.21 0.87
C THR A 135 5.21 -2.12 0.92
N PHE A 136 4.55 -3.07 0.25
CA PHE A 136 3.11 -3.24 0.21
C PHE A 136 2.73 -4.57 0.86
N TYR A 137 1.85 -4.55 1.85
CA TYR A 137 1.48 -5.73 2.65
C TYR A 137 0.14 -6.29 2.22
N TYR A 138 0.14 -7.46 1.58
CA TYR A 138 -1.08 -8.10 1.09
C TYR A 138 -1.72 -8.99 2.15
N ASN A 139 -0.95 -9.96 2.64
CA ASN A 139 -1.37 -11.01 3.58
C ASN A 139 -2.79 -11.57 3.32
N THR A 140 -3.16 -11.72 2.05
CA THR A 140 -4.45 -12.23 1.58
C THR A 140 -4.26 -13.00 0.28
N PHE A 141 -5.14 -13.95 -0.02
CA PHE A 141 -5.10 -14.69 -1.28
C PHE A 141 -5.38 -13.75 -2.44
N ILE A 142 -4.59 -13.84 -3.50
CA ILE A 142 -4.80 -13.07 -4.71
C ILE A 142 -5.97 -13.72 -5.48
N PRO A 143 -7.01 -12.96 -5.80
CA PRO A 143 -8.09 -13.46 -6.64
C PRO A 143 -7.59 -13.77 -8.06
N ASN A 144 -8.15 -14.81 -8.66
CA ASN A 144 -7.81 -15.24 -10.01
C ASN A 144 -8.41 -14.28 -11.07
N ASP A 145 -7.67 -14.04 -12.13
CA ASP A 145 -8.06 -13.30 -13.33
C ASP A 145 -8.54 -11.86 -13.09
N ILE A 146 -8.00 -11.19 -12.07
CA ILE A 146 -8.26 -9.78 -11.78
C ILE A 146 -7.04 -9.09 -11.19
N TRP A 147 -6.80 -7.84 -11.57
CA TRP A 147 -5.74 -7.03 -10.96
C TRP A 147 -6.09 -6.72 -9.52
N TYR A 148 -5.17 -7.01 -8.60
CA TYR A 148 -5.39 -6.87 -7.17
C TYR A 148 -4.19 -6.24 -6.49
N GLY A 149 -4.41 -5.16 -5.73
CA GLY A 149 -3.30 -4.43 -5.11
C GLY A 149 -3.63 -3.04 -4.62
N PHE A 150 -2.63 -2.16 -4.66
CA PHE A 150 -2.66 -0.85 -4.03
C PHE A 150 -2.49 0.25 -5.06
N ASN A 151 -3.26 1.33 -4.93
CA ASN A 151 -3.00 2.60 -5.61
C ASN A 151 -3.02 3.75 -4.59
N LEU A 152 -1.82 4.20 -4.21
CA LEU A 152 -1.58 5.25 -3.21
C LEU A 152 -1.09 6.55 -3.84
N CYS A 153 -1.17 6.69 -5.15
CA CYS A 153 -0.57 7.82 -5.83
C CYS A 153 -1.22 9.17 -5.47
N GLN A 154 -2.49 9.16 -5.06
CA GLN A 154 -3.17 10.36 -4.51
C GLN A 154 -2.74 10.66 -3.07
N SER A 155 -2.45 9.64 -2.27
CA SER A 155 -1.97 9.79 -0.87
C SER A 155 -0.48 10.14 -0.80
N ALA A 156 0.29 9.81 -1.83
CA ALA A 156 1.69 10.18 -1.93
C ALA A 156 1.89 11.71 -2.05
N SER A 157 0.89 12.43 -2.58
CA SER A 157 0.84 13.91 -2.56
C SER A 157 0.36 14.50 -1.23
N SER A 158 -0.26 13.72 -0.34
CA SER A 158 -0.86 14.20 0.91
C SER A 158 -0.04 13.90 2.17
N HIS A 159 1.24 13.54 2.05
CA HIS A 159 2.18 13.53 3.19
C HIS A 159 2.52 14.97 3.64
N GLN A 160 1.49 15.71 4.01
CA GLN A 160 1.50 16.89 4.88
C GLN A 160 0.14 16.93 5.60
N ILE A 161 -0.26 15.83 6.27
CA ILE A 161 -1.24 15.97 7.37
C ILE A 161 -0.49 16.61 8.52
N SER A 162 -0.33 17.93 8.38
CA SER A 162 0.04 18.84 9.45
C SER A 162 -1.04 18.72 10.51
N SER A 163 -0.76 17.94 11.57
CA SER A 163 -1.57 17.88 12.80
C SER A 163 -1.58 19.20 13.58
N ARG A 164 -1.29 20.32 12.90
CA ARG A 164 -1.01 21.62 13.49
C ARG A 164 -2.23 22.54 13.53
N SER A 165 -3.39 22.10 13.03
CA SER A 165 -4.62 22.92 13.09
C SER A 165 -5.45 22.67 14.37
N TRP A 166 -5.43 21.47 14.96
CA TRP A 166 -6.26 21.17 16.14
C TRP A 166 -5.65 21.52 17.49
N PHE A 167 -4.33 21.71 17.59
CA PHE A 167 -3.68 22.12 18.85
C PHE A 167 -4.02 23.56 19.25
N MET A 168 -4.29 24.45 18.29
CA MET A 168 -4.53 25.87 18.57
C MET A 168 -5.92 26.13 19.18
N TYR A 169 -6.95 25.40 18.74
CA TYR A 169 -8.32 25.58 19.25
C TYR A 169 -8.49 24.99 20.66
N GLY A 170 -7.79 23.90 20.98
CA GLY A 170 -7.80 23.32 22.34
C GLY A 170 -7.16 24.24 23.39
N ILE A 171 -6.07 24.92 23.04
CA ILE A 171 -5.40 25.86 23.96
C ILE A 171 -6.24 27.15 24.14
N LEU A 172 -6.84 27.68 23.08
CA LEU A 172 -7.68 28.89 23.18
C LEU A 172 -8.94 28.67 24.04
N GLY A 173 -9.56 27.50 23.95
CA GLY A 173 -10.70 27.11 24.79
C GLY A 173 -10.32 26.98 26.27
N LEU A 174 -9.16 26.39 26.58
CA LEU A 174 -8.65 26.28 27.94
C LEU A 174 -8.32 27.66 28.56
N VAL A 175 -7.71 28.56 27.79
CA VAL A 175 -7.36 29.91 28.26
C VAL A 175 -8.60 30.77 28.52
N LEU A 176 -9.61 30.70 27.65
CA LEU A 176 -10.88 31.43 27.85
C LEU A 176 -11.66 30.92 29.07
N SER A 177 -11.58 29.61 29.36
CA SER A 177 -12.23 29.01 30.53
C SER A 177 -11.55 29.34 31.86
N ALA A 178 -10.25 29.68 31.84
CA ALA A 178 -9.48 30.07 33.02
C ALA A 178 -9.62 31.57 33.38
N LEU A 179 -10.17 32.38 32.46
CA LEU A 179 -10.37 33.82 32.61
C LEU A 179 -11.80 34.21 33.03
N MET A 180 -12.73 33.24 33.17
CA MET A 180 -14.11 33.44 33.62
C MET A 180 -14.41 32.79 34.99
#